data_AF-A0A3M8A478-F1
#
_entry.id   AF-A0A3M8A478-F1
#
_cell.length_a   1.000
_cell.length_b   1.000
_cell.length_c   1.000
_cell.angle_alpha   90.00
_cell.angle_beta   90.00
_cell.angle_gamma   90.00
#
_symmetry.space_group_name_H-M   'P 1'
#
loop_
_entity.id
_entity.type
_entity.pdbx_description
1 polymer ?
#
loop_
_entity_poly.entity_id
_entity_poly.type
_entity_poly.pdbx_seq_one_letter_code
_entity_poly.pdbx_strand_id
1 'polypeptide(L)' 'MNGKNRKDIAPGLEVDIVLKQDQRTGKRTRGIVKDILTNSSTHPHGIKVRLTDGQVGRVQEIIRKGE' A
#
# COMPACT_ATOMS: atom_id res chain seq x y z
N MET A 1 0.93 10.07 4.23
CA MET A 1 -0.41 9.56 4.63
C MET A 1 -0.30 8.09 5.02
N ASN A 2 -1.12 7.58 5.96
CA ASN A 2 -0.91 6.27 6.63
C ASN A 2 -1.49 5.02 5.91
N GLY A 3 -2.00 5.16 4.68
CA GLY A 3 -2.48 4.03 3.88
C GLY A 3 -3.74 3.31 4.36
N LYS A 4 -4.45 3.83 5.37
CA LYS A 4 -5.64 3.16 5.97
C LYS A 4 -6.95 3.46 5.26
N ASN A 5 -7.08 4.59 4.58
CA ASN A 5 -8.29 4.92 3.84
C ASN A 5 -8.12 4.61 2.36
N ARG A 6 -9.11 3.93 1.78
CA ARG A 6 -9.13 3.59 0.36
C ARG A 6 -9.15 4.84 -0.53
N LYS A 7 -9.83 5.90 -0.10
CA LYS A 7 -9.93 7.17 -0.84
C LYS A 7 -8.58 7.86 -1.06
N ASP A 8 -7.59 7.57 -0.21
CA ASP A 8 -6.26 8.16 -0.28
C ASP A 8 -5.34 7.38 -1.22
N ILE A 9 -5.81 6.27 -1.80
CA ILE A 9 -5.02 5.35 -2.62
C ILE A 9 -5.65 5.22 -4.01
N ALA A 10 -4.84 5.43 -5.03
CA ALA A 10 -5.19 5.26 -6.43
C ALA A 10 -4.09 4.48 -7.16
N PRO A 11 -4.43 3.75 -8.24
CA PRO A 11 -3.43 3.24 -9.18
C PRO A 11 -2.49 4.35 -9.66
N GLY A 12 -1.19 4.05 -9.78
CA GLY A 12 -0.15 5.02 -10.15
C GLY A 12 0.50 5.74 -8.96
N LEU A 13 -0.02 5.62 -7.74
CA LEU A 13 0.62 6.19 -6.55
C LEU A 13 1.84 5.38 -6.12
N GLU A 14 2.88 6.09 -5.69
CA GLU A 14 4.05 5.51 -5.03
C GLU A 14 3.72 5.27 -3.55
N VAL A 15 3.93 4.04 -3.09
CA VAL A 15 3.57 3.60 -1.74
C VAL A 15 4.63 2.67 -1.19
N ASP A 16 4.75 2.65 0.14
CA ASP A 16 5.46 1.61 0.87
C ASP A 16 4.44 0.60 1.41
N ILE A 17 4.60 -0.67 1.03
CA ILE A 17 3.75 -1.79 1.48
C ILE A 17 4.53 -2.73 2.38
N VAL A 18 3.83 -3.43 3.27
CA VAL A 18 4.36 -4.62 3.95
C VAL A 18 3.83 -5.88 3.25
N LEU A 19 4.75 -6.74 2.81
CA LEU A 19 4.42 -8.05 2.24
C LEU A 19 4.07 -9.03 3.36
N LYS A 20 3.34 -10.10 3.04
CA LYS A 20 2.99 -11.13 4.03
C LYS A 20 4.24 -11.71 4.72
N GLN A 21 5.29 -12.00 3.95
CA GLN A 21 6.56 -12.52 4.46
C GLN A 21 7.28 -11.53 5.40
N ASP A 22 7.06 -10.23 5.20
CA ASP A 22 7.71 -9.16 5.95
C ASP A 22 6.88 -8.65 7.14
N GLN A 23 5.68 -9.20 7.38
CA GLN A 23 4.83 -8.76 8.49
C GLN A 23 5.50 -8.93 9.86
N ARG A 24 6.37 -9.94 10.04
CA ARG A 24 7.11 -10.16 11.29
C ARG A 24 8.32 -9.23 11.44
N THR A 25 8.94 -8.86 10.32
CA THR A 25 10.17 -8.06 10.30
C THR A 25 9.87 -6.56 10.21
N GLY A 26 8.67 -6.19 9.75
CA GLY A 26 8.30 -4.81 9.49
C GLY A 26 8.94 -4.23 8.22
N LYS A 27 9.66 -5.04 7.44
CA LYS A 27 10.31 -4.59 6.21
C LYS A 27 9.25 -4.05 5.24
N ARG A 28 9.52 -2.87 4.70
CA ARG A 28 8.66 -2.21 3.72
C ARG A 28 9.26 -2.36 2.33
N THR A 29 8.38 -2.53 1.35
CA THR A 29 8.73 -2.58 -0.07
C THR A 29 8.07 -1.40 -0.74
N ARG A 30 8.88 -0.58 -1.41
CA ARG A 30 8.40 0.56 -2.19
C ARG A 30 7.97 0.11 -3.57
N GLY A 31 6.87 0.67 -4.06
CA GLY A 31 6.52 0.53 -5.47
C GLY A 31 5.28 1.32 -5.85
N ILE A 32 4.84 1.11 -7.10
CA ILE A 32 3.70 1.83 -7.68
C ILE A 32 2.46 0.94 -7.60
N VAL A 33 1.35 1.48 -7.11
CA VAL A 33 0.06 0.78 -7.03
C VAL A 33 -0.44 0.45 -8.45
N LYS A 34 -0.77 -0.81 -8.70
CA LYS A 34 -1.47 -1.29 -9.88
C LYS A 34 -2.96 -1.48 -9.60
N ASP A 35 -3.28 -2.37 -8.66
CA ASP A 35 -4.67 -2.73 -8.32
C ASP A 35 -4.94 -2.49 -6.84
N ILE A 36 -6.16 -2.05 -6.50
CA ILE A 36 -6.64 -1.98 -5.11
C ILE A 36 -7.49 -3.21 -4.82
N LEU A 37 -7.09 -3.99 -3.82
CA LEU A 37 -7.70 -5.30 -3.50
C LEU A 37 -8.60 -5.27 -2.24
N THR A 38 -8.73 -4.11 -1.58
CA THR A 38 -9.64 -3.94 -0.44
C THR A 38 -10.90 -3.22 -0.87
N ASN A 39 -12.06 -3.82 -0.61
CA ASN A 39 -13.35 -3.23 -0.95
C ASN A 39 -13.82 -2.19 0.08
N SER A 40 -13.56 -2.43 1.37
CA SER A 40 -13.93 -1.50 2.45
C SER A 40 -13.28 -0.13 2.27
N SER A 41 -13.98 0.92 2.73
CA SER A 41 -13.49 2.30 2.70
C SER A 41 -12.26 2.53 3.58
N THR A 42 -12.13 1.78 4.67
CA THR A 42 -10.99 1.84 5.60
C THR A 42 -10.57 0.45 6.06
N HIS A 43 -9.31 0.31 6.48
CA HIS A 43 -8.80 -0.94 7.06
C HIS A 43 -7.71 -0.66 8.11
N PRO A 44 -7.73 -1.32 9.29
CA PRO A 44 -6.84 -0.99 10.41
C PRO A 44 -5.35 -1.19 10.09
N HIS A 45 -5.02 -2.21 9.30
CA HIS A 45 -3.65 -2.54 8.89
C HIS A 45 -3.22 -1.93 7.56
N GLY A 46 -4.05 -1.06 6.99
CA GLY A 46 -3.84 -0.52 5.65
C GLY A 46 -4.61 -1.24 4.55
N ILE A 47 -4.75 -0.56 3.43
CA ILE A 47 -5.43 -1.06 2.24
C ILE A 47 -4.52 -2.07 1.54
N LYS A 48 -5.07 -3.22 1.18
CA LYS A 48 -4.37 -4.23 0.37
C LYS A 48 -4.31 -3.76 -1.07
N VAL A 49 -3.12 -3.77 -1.66
CA VAL A 49 -2.87 -3.40 -3.05
C VAL A 49 -1.97 -4.44 -3.73
N ARG A 50 -2.01 -4.46 -5.06
CA ARG A 50 -0.99 -5.08 -5.91
C ARG A 50 -0.13 -3.97 -6.50
N LEU A 51 1.18 -4.15 -6.48
CA LEU A 51 2.14 -3.26 -7.14
C LEU A 51 2.29 -3.61 -8.63
N THR A 52 2.88 -2.71 -9.41
CA THR A 52 3.11 -2.91 -10.85
C THR A 52 4.02 -4.11 -11.17
N ASP A 53 4.92 -4.46 -10.25
CA ASP A 53 5.79 -5.64 -10.31
C ASP A 53 5.10 -6.96 -9.90
N GLY A 54 3.82 -6.90 -9.54
CA GLY A 54 3.01 -8.06 -9.14
C GLY A 54 3.02 -8.37 -7.64
N GLN A 55 3.83 -7.68 -6.83
CA GLN A 55 3.86 -7.90 -5.38
C GLN A 55 2.56 -7.46 -4.71
N VAL A 56 2.14 -8.18 -3.68
CA VAL A 56 0.88 -7.91 -2.96
C VAL A 56 1.15 -7.70 -1.48
N GLY A 57 0.65 -6.59 -0.95
CA GLY A 57 0.84 -6.24 0.46
C GLY A 57 -0.16 -5.20 0.95
N ARG A 58 0.05 -4.76 2.20
CA ARG A 58 -0.77 -3.73 2.87
C ARG A 58 -0.03 -2.41 2.86
N VAL A 59 -0.64 -1.35 2.33
CA VAL A 59 -0.06 0.00 2.33
C VAL A 59 0.18 0.46 3.77
N GLN A 60 1.42 0.83 4.07
CA GLN A 60 1.82 1.45 5.34
C GLN A 60 1.99 2.96 5.18
N GLU A 61 2.44 3.40 4.01
CA GLU A 61 2.73 4.80 3.74
C GLU A 61 2.51 5.14 2.27
N ILE A 62 1.96 6.32 2.01
CA ILE A 62 1.82 6.89 0.66
C ILE A 62 2.90 7.95 0.49
N ILE A 63 3.73 7.79 -0.53
CA ILE A 63 4.85 8.68 -0.87
C ILE A 63 4.31 9.77 -1.79
N ARG A 64 4.30 11.01 -1.31
CA ARG A 64 4.01 12.18 -2.16
C ARG A 64 5.32 12.74 -2.66
N LYS A 65 5.49 12.84 -3.98
CA LYS A 65 6.59 13.62 -4.56
C LYS A 65 6.26 15.10 -4.35
N GLY A 66 6.90 15.75 -3.40
CA GLY A 66 6.73 17.19 -3.17
C GLY A 66 6.73 17.68 -1.72
N GLU A 67 7.41 16.99 -0.81
CA GLU A 67 7.90 17.54 0.46
C GLU A 67 9.38 17.18 0.62
#